data_AF-A0A833RF55-F1
#
_entry.id   AF-A0A833RF55-F1
#
_cell.length_a   1.000
_cell.length_b   1.000
_cell.length_c   1.000
_cell.angle_alpha   90.00
_cell.angle_beta   90.00
_cell.angle_gamma   90.00
#
_symmetry.space_group_name_H-M   'P 1'
#
loop_
_entity.id
_entity.type
_entity.pdbx_description
1 polymer ?
#
loop_
_entity_poly.entity_id
_entity_poly.type
_entity_poly.pdbx_seq_one_letter_code
_entity_poly.pdbx_strand_id
1 'polypeptide(L)'
;MGSDEDRLRKPNNQRTTMRAKLQILLLVVSTNLISIYLFSGAVLNINWPENAPRIHLWDSERLLRELNVTRFKLSDAQSSLSNLETKCSTSSALLEALLTELGRVHGDKPMYDDINGWPDELFGELKLAAGPYKLPLGFTSNIGSDELYPTMGFACRNFQPEVIQYMTYEPGNECPSDDLFAQRLMLKGCEPLPRRRCKPKSPTNYSEPDPFPSSLWKIPPDSSIIWDPYTCKNYTCLVNRGKTKGSYDCKDCFDLRGREKVRWMIDNGNLDYSIDNVLRLKPPGTIRIGLDIGGGTGSFAARMRERNITIVTSSMNFDGPFNNFIASRGLVPLHISIAHRLPFGDGVLDIVHSMHVLSNWIPDTMLEFALYDIYRVLRPGGVFWLDHFFCLGGQLNGTYVPMFDKIGFKKLKWNAGRKLDRGLEKNEWYISALLEKPMN
;
A
#
# COMPACT_ATOMS: atom_id res chain seq x y z
N MET A 1 62.63 -59.11 37.80
CA MET A 1 61.40 -59.95 37.78
C MET A 1 60.23 -59.05 37.43
N GLY A 2 59.44 -59.45 36.41
CA GLY A 2 58.15 -58.88 35.95
C GLY A 2 58.25 -57.69 34.99
N SER A 3 57.44 -57.50 33.93
CA SER A 3 56.54 -58.33 33.09
C SER A 3 56.00 -57.44 31.94
N ASP A 4 55.79 -58.02 30.76
CA ASP A 4 54.74 -57.78 29.74
C ASP A 4 54.43 -56.44 28.98
N GLU A 5 54.01 -56.69 27.72
CA GLU A 5 53.14 -55.97 26.76
C GLU A 5 53.64 -54.87 25.77
N ASP A 6 53.89 -55.33 24.53
CA ASP A 6 53.14 -55.11 23.27
C ASP A 6 52.97 -53.71 22.61
N ARG A 7 53.30 -53.60 21.31
CA ARG A 7 52.59 -52.76 20.29
C ARG A 7 53.10 -52.88 18.83
N LEU A 8 52.33 -53.66 18.05
CA LEU A 8 51.83 -53.53 16.65
C LEU A 8 52.50 -52.70 15.52
N ARG A 9 52.61 -53.38 14.36
CA ARG A 9 52.81 -52.91 12.95
C ARG A 9 51.56 -52.26 12.32
N LYS A 10 51.75 -51.35 11.34
CA LYS A 10 50.71 -50.86 10.37
C LYS A 10 51.24 -50.81 8.91
N PRO A 11 50.49 -51.30 7.88
CA PRO A 11 50.93 -51.32 6.47
C PRO A 11 50.00 -50.62 5.42
N ASN A 12 50.55 -50.37 4.22
CA ASN A 12 49.96 -50.48 2.85
C ASN A 12 48.71 -49.69 2.35
N ASN A 13 48.30 -48.55 2.93
CA ASN A 13 47.00 -47.92 2.62
C ASN A 13 46.97 -46.86 1.46
N GLN A 14 48.09 -46.49 0.85
CA GLN A 14 48.16 -45.37 -0.13
C GLN A 14 47.96 -45.77 -1.61
N ARG A 15 48.25 -47.02 -2.00
CA ARG A 15 48.22 -47.45 -3.42
C ARG A 15 46.81 -47.79 -3.91
N THR A 16 45.94 -48.27 -3.03
CA THR A 16 44.54 -48.64 -3.32
C THR A 16 43.63 -47.44 -3.49
N THR A 17 43.87 -46.35 -2.75
CA THR A 17 43.08 -45.11 -2.82
C THR A 17 43.25 -44.38 -4.15
N MET A 18 44.43 -44.44 -4.77
CA MET A 18 44.69 -43.76 -6.04
C MET A 18 43.98 -44.44 -7.23
N ARG A 19 43.91 -45.79 -7.25
CA ARG A 19 43.17 -46.56 -8.26
C ARG A 19 41.66 -46.31 -8.17
N ALA A 20 41.10 -46.27 -6.97
CA ALA A 20 39.67 -46.01 -6.78
C ALA A 20 39.27 -44.60 -7.25
N LYS A 21 40.10 -43.57 -6.97
CA LYS A 21 39.85 -42.21 -7.45
C LYS A 21 39.89 -42.09 -8.98
N LEU A 22 40.80 -42.81 -9.65
CA LEU A 22 40.88 -42.82 -11.11
C LEU A 22 39.67 -43.50 -11.75
N GLN A 23 39.17 -44.59 -11.16
CA GLN A 23 37.96 -45.28 -11.63
C GLN A 23 36.72 -44.40 -11.48
N ILE A 24 36.58 -43.67 -10.37
CA ILE A 24 35.47 -42.73 -10.17
C ILE A 24 35.53 -41.58 -11.18
N LEU A 25 36.73 -41.03 -11.43
CA LEU A 25 36.91 -39.97 -12.42
C LEU A 25 36.54 -40.44 -13.84
N LEU A 26 37.00 -41.63 -14.23
CA LEU A 26 36.64 -42.24 -15.52
C LEU A 26 35.13 -42.48 -15.63
N LEU A 27 34.49 -42.94 -14.55
CA LEU A 27 33.05 -43.15 -14.52
C LEU A 27 32.30 -41.83 -14.73
N VAL A 28 32.66 -40.78 -13.99
CA VAL A 28 32.04 -39.45 -14.07
C VAL A 28 32.26 -38.81 -15.44
N VAL A 29 33.45 -38.94 -16.02
CA VAL A 29 33.72 -38.40 -17.37
C VAL A 29 32.91 -39.18 -18.42
N SER A 30 32.84 -40.50 -18.31
CA SER A 30 32.06 -41.32 -19.25
C SER A 30 30.56 -41.05 -19.17
N THR A 31 29.99 -40.88 -17.97
CA THR A 31 28.57 -40.59 -17.81
C THR A 31 28.22 -39.20 -18.30
N ASN A 32 29.05 -38.18 -18.02
CA ASN A 32 28.83 -36.84 -18.55
C ASN A 32 28.97 -36.77 -20.07
N LEU A 33 29.93 -37.49 -20.67
CA LEU A 33 30.05 -37.58 -22.13
C LEU A 33 28.82 -38.22 -22.76
N ILE A 34 28.29 -39.30 -22.18
CA ILE A 34 27.06 -39.95 -22.65
C ILE A 34 25.85 -39.02 -22.48
N SER A 35 25.76 -38.27 -21.39
CA SER A 35 24.69 -37.29 -21.20
C SER A 35 24.77 -36.16 -22.22
N ILE A 36 25.94 -35.53 -22.40
CA ILE A 36 26.14 -34.49 -23.42
C ILE A 36 25.76 -35.04 -24.80
N TYR A 37 26.15 -36.27 -25.09
CA TYR A 37 25.86 -36.94 -26.35
C TYR A 37 24.36 -37.18 -26.59
N LEU A 38 23.63 -37.63 -25.57
CA LEU A 38 22.18 -37.84 -25.65
C LEU A 38 21.40 -36.53 -25.77
N PHE A 39 21.92 -35.44 -25.22
CA PHE A 39 21.24 -34.13 -25.22
C PHE A 39 21.73 -33.17 -26.34
N SER A 40 22.78 -33.51 -27.09
CA SER A 40 23.29 -32.67 -28.19
C SER A 40 22.65 -32.93 -29.56
N GLY A 41 21.67 -33.85 -29.65
CA GLY A 41 20.88 -34.06 -30.87
C GLY A 41 21.63 -34.67 -32.07
N ALA A 42 22.75 -35.36 -31.84
CA ALA A 42 23.50 -36.03 -32.91
C ALA A 42 22.86 -37.37 -33.29
N VAL A 43 22.53 -37.57 -34.57
CA VAL A 43 21.92 -38.80 -35.10
C VAL A 43 23.01 -39.81 -35.47
N LEU A 44 23.01 -40.99 -34.84
CA LEU A 44 23.85 -42.12 -35.23
C LEU A 44 23.20 -42.92 -36.35
N ASN A 45 23.91 -43.05 -37.48
CA ASN A 45 23.57 -44.05 -38.49
C ASN A 45 24.29 -45.36 -38.14
N ILE A 46 23.70 -46.15 -37.24
CA ILE A 46 24.18 -47.51 -36.89
C ILE A 46 23.24 -48.52 -37.56
N ASN A 47 23.80 -49.38 -38.41
CA ASN A 47 23.09 -50.54 -38.95
C ASN A 47 22.85 -51.57 -37.83
N TRP A 48 21.60 -51.66 -37.36
CA TRP A 48 21.15 -52.68 -36.42
C TRP A 48 20.63 -53.93 -37.15
N PRO A 49 20.85 -55.15 -36.61
CA PRO A 49 20.25 -56.38 -37.15
C PRO A 49 18.74 -56.41 -36.92
N GLU A 50 18.00 -57.09 -37.81
CA GLU A 50 16.54 -57.00 -38.02
C GLU A 50 15.62 -57.32 -36.82
N ASN A 51 16.12 -57.75 -35.65
CA ASN A 51 15.30 -58.20 -34.52
C ASN A 51 15.43 -57.39 -33.21
N ALA A 52 15.91 -56.14 -33.25
CA ALA A 52 15.98 -55.29 -32.06
C ALA A 52 14.74 -54.36 -31.90
N PRO A 53 14.15 -54.23 -30.69
CA PRO A 53 13.03 -53.32 -30.46
C PRO A 53 13.50 -51.86 -30.51
N ARG A 54 12.95 -51.05 -31.43
CA ARG A 54 13.21 -49.61 -31.51
C ARG A 54 12.47 -48.89 -30.38
N ILE A 55 13.21 -48.38 -29.40
CA ILE A 55 12.66 -47.45 -28.40
C ILE A 55 12.85 -46.03 -28.95
N HIS A 56 11.75 -45.39 -29.37
CA HIS A 56 11.74 -44.01 -29.86
C HIS A 56 11.84 -43.04 -28.67
N LEU A 57 13.06 -42.68 -28.27
CA LEU A 57 13.27 -41.55 -27.38
C LEU A 57 13.25 -40.26 -28.22
N TRP A 58 12.10 -39.57 -28.14
CA TRP A 58 11.90 -38.16 -28.49
C TRP A 58 11.50 -37.91 -29.95
N ASP A 59 10.30 -37.34 -30.12
CA ASP A 59 9.67 -37.06 -31.41
C ASP A 59 10.01 -35.63 -31.85
N SER A 60 11.24 -35.45 -32.34
CA SER A 60 11.79 -34.16 -32.78
C SER A 60 10.97 -33.51 -33.91
N GLU A 61 10.28 -34.31 -34.72
CA GLU A 61 9.41 -33.80 -35.78
C GLU A 61 8.18 -33.08 -35.22
N ARG A 62 7.60 -33.60 -34.13
CA ARG A 62 6.48 -32.95 -33.45
C ARG A 62 6.85 -31.59 -32.88
N LEU A 63 8.02 -31.49 -32.24
CA LEU A 63 8.53 -30.23 -31.69
C LEU A 63 8.85 -29.20 -32.79
N LEU A 64 9.44 -29.64 -33.91
CA LEU A 64 9.66 -28.77 -35.08
C LEU A 64 8.35 -28.29 -35.68
N ARG A 65 7.32 -29.14 -35.71
CA ARG A 65 5.97 -28.78 -36.19
C ARG A 65 5.32 -27.75 -35.27
N GLU A 66 5.39 -27.94 -33.95
CA GLU A 66 4.88 -26.99 -32.97
C GLU A 66 5.64 -25.65 -33.03
N LEU A 67 6.96 -25.66 -33.21
CA LEU A 67 7.76 -24.44 -33.38
C LEU A 67 7.33 -23.65 -34.62
N ASN A 68 7.14 -24.33 -35.75
CA ASN A 68 6.69 -23.71 -36.99
C ASN A 68 5.26 -23.15 -36.87
N VAL A 69 4.36 -23.87 -36.18
CA VAL A 69 3.00 -23.39 -35.90
C VAL A 69 3.02 -22.15 -35.00
N THR A 70 3.85 -22.14 -33.95
CA THR A 70 3.99 -20.99 -33.06
C THR A 70 4.58 -19.78 -33.79
N ARG A 71 5.55 -20.01 -34.68
CA ARG A 71 6.14 -18.94 -35.50
C ARG A 71 5.11 -18.32 -36.44
N PHE A 72 4.25 -19.14 -37.04
CA PHE A 72 3.15 -18.66 -37.88
C PHE A 72 2.13 -17.84 -37.07
N LYS A 73 1.71 -18.34 -35.90
CA LYS A 73 0.80 -17.62 -34.99
C LYS A 73 1.38 -16.29 -34.51
N LEU A 74 2.69 -16.24 -34.24
CA LEU A 74 3.36 -15.01 -33.84
C LEU A 74 3.36 -13.97 -34.97
N SER A 75 3.64 -14.40 -36.20
CA SER A 75 3.60 -13.53 -37.37
C SER A 75 2.19 -12.98 -37.63
N ASP A 76 1.15 -13.78 -37.41
CA ASP A 76 -0.25 -13.38 -37.58
C ASP A 76 -0.73 -12.42 -36.46
N ALA A 77 -0.25 -12.63 -35.24
CA ALA A 77 -0.49 -11.70 -34.14
C ALA A 77 0.20 -10.35 -34.38
N GLN A 78 1.43 -10.34 -34.92
CA GLN A 78 2.16 -9.11 -35.24
C GLN A 78 1.49 -8.31 -36.36
N SER A 79 0.98 -8.98 -37.41
CA SER A 79 0.25 -8.31 -38.48
C SER A 79 -1.07 -7.71 -37.98
N SER A 80 -1.78 -8.44 -37.10
CA SER A 80 -3.01 -7.97 -36.46
C SER A 80 -2.76 -6.75 -35.57
N LEU A 81 -1.65 -6.75 -34.81
CA LEU A 81 -1.25 -5.63 -33.95
C LEU A 81 -0.97 -4.37 -34.79
N SER A 82 -0.18 -4.48 -35.85
CA SER A 82 0.13 -3.36 -36.76
C SER A 82 -1.13 -2.80 -37.44
N ASN A 83 -2.06 -3.67 -37.82
CA ASN A 83 -3.35 -3.24 -38.37
C ASN A 83 -4.20 -2.51 -37.31
N LEU A 84 -4.19 -2.97 -36.06
CA LEU A 84 -4.89 -2.31 -34.96
C LEU A 84 -4.30 -0.93 -34.65
N GLU A 85 -2.97 -0.81 -34.60
CA GLU A 85 -2.27 0.46 -34.40
C GLU A 85 -2.61 1.46 -35.50
N THR A 86 -2.62 1.00 -36.76
CA THR A 86 -2.98 1.84 -37.92
C THR A 86 -4.43 2.31 -37.82
N LYS A 87 -5.37 1.43 -37.46
CA LYS A 87 -6.78 1.79 -37.24
C LYS A 87 -6.95 2.76 -36.08
N CYS A 88 -6.23 2.57 -34.98
CA CYS A 88 -6.31 3.44 -33.81
C CYS A 88 -5.76 4.83 -34.13
N SER A 89 -4.61 4.90 -34.82
CA SER A 89 -4.04 6.17 -35.31
C SER A 89 -5.00 6.89 -36.26
N THR A 90 -5.65 6.16 -37.16
CA THR A 90 -6.60 6.75 -38.11
C THR A 90 -7.84 7.27 -37.39
N SER A 91 -8.38 6.52 -36.43
CA SER A 91 -9.53 6.94 -35.61
C SER A 91 -9.20 8.16 -34.75
N SER A 92 -7.98 8.24 -34.18
CA SER A 92 -7.51 9.39 -33.41
C SER A 92 -7.41 10.64 -34.29
N ALA A 93 -6.83 10.53 -35.48
CA ALA A 93 -6.74 11.64 -36.43
C ALA A 93 -8.13 12.13 -36.89
N LEU A 94 -9.08 11.20 -37.09
CA LEU A 94 -10.46 11.53 -37.46
C LEU A 94 -11.20 12.24 -36.31
N LEU A 95 -10.95 11.83 -35.08
CA LEU A 95 -11.50 12.47 -33.89
C LEU A 95 -10.94 13.89 -33.72
N GLU A 96 -9.64 14.09 -33.87
CA GLU A 96 -9.01 15.41 -33.83
C GLU A 96 -9.54 16.33 -34.94
N ALA A 97 -9.69 15.82 -36.16
CA ALA A 97 -10.27 16.59 -37.27
C ALA A 97 -11.73 16.98 -37.00
N LEU A 98 -12.54 16.06 -36.44
CA LEU A 98 -13.92 16.34 -36.05
C LEU A 98 -14.02 17.36 -34.93
N LEU A 99 -13.18 17.26 -33.89
CA LEU A 99 -13.11 18.21 -32.79
C LEU A 99 -12.67 19.59 -33.26
N THR A 100 -11.69 19.64 -34.16
CA THR A 100 -11.21 20.89 -34.77
C THR A 100 -12.32 21.58 -35.56
N GLU A 101 -13.09 20.83 -36.37
CA GLU A 101 -14.17 21.42 -37.15
C GLU A 101 -15.39 21.78 -36.29
N LEU A 102 -15.68 21.02 -35.22
CA LEU A 102 -16.69 21.40 -34.23
C LEU A 102 -16.34 22.71 -33.52
N GLY A 103 -15.07 22.88 -33.12
CA GLY A 103 -14.56 24.11 -32.51
C GLY A 103 -14.63 25.29 -33.47
N ARG A 104 -14.36 25.07 -34.77
CA ARG A 104 -14.47 26.09 -35.81
C ARG A 104 -15.93 26.52 -36.06
N VAL A 105 -16.89 25.59 -35.97
CA VAL A 105 -18.33 25.83 -36.14
C VAL A 105 -18.94 26.55 -34.93
N HIS A 106 -18.44 26.31 -33.71
CA HIS A 106 -18.91 27.00 -32.50
C HIS A 106 -18.34 28.40 -32.29
N GLY A 107 -17.33 28.82 -33.09
CA GLY A 107 -16.74 30.16 -32.96
C GLY A 107 -15.91 30.34 -31.69
N ASP A 108 -15.53 29.25 -31.04
CA ASP A 108 -14.67 29.27 -29.86
C ASP A 108 -13.23 29.55 -30.33
N LYS A 109 -12.69 30.70 -29.91
CA LYS A 109 -11.23 30.88 -29.88
C LYS A 109 -10.64 29.68 -29.12
N PRO A 110 -9.44 29.19 -29.49
CA PRO A 110 -8.81 28.12 -28.74
C PRO A 110 -8.56 28.64 -27.33
N MET A 111 -9.45 28.24 -26.42
CA MET A 111 -9.13 28.20 -25.02
C MET A 111 -8.06 27.12 -25.00
N TYR A 112 -6.79 27.52 -24.90
CA TYR A 112 -5.81 26.62 -24.31
C TYR A 112 -6.51 26.09 -23.06
N ASP A 113 -6.74 24.78 -23.00
CA ASP A 113 -7.11 24.10 -21.76
C ASP A 113 -5.91 24.34 -20.83
N ASP A 114 -5.89 25.52 -20.20
CA ASP A 114 -4.98 25.86 -19.14
C ASP A 114 -5.39 24.97 -17.99
N ILE A 115 -4.76 23.79 -17.93
CA ILE A 115 -4.78 22.96 -16.74
C ILE A 115 -4.00 23.73 -15.68
N ASN A 116 -4.69 24.70 -15.08
CA ASN A 116 -4.38 25.28 -13.78
C ASN A 116 -2.98 25.91 -13.63
N GLY A 117 -2.36 26.37 -14.72
CA GLY A 117 -1.08 27.09 -14.70
C GLY A 117 0.18 26.24 -14.92
N TRP A 118 0.06 25.06 -15.53
CA TRP A 118 1.21 24.36 -16.12
C TRP A 118 1.53 25.02 -17.48
N PRO A 119 2.81 25.29 -17.79
CA PRO A 119 3.17 25.95 -19.05
C PRO A 119 2.78 25.15 -20.29
N ASP A 120 2.78 23.82 -20.18
CA ASP A 120 2.49 22.86 -21.23
C ASP A 120 1.42 21.87 -20.77
N GLU A 121 0.71 21.26 -21.73
CA GLU A 121 -0.25 20.20 -21.44
C GLU A 121 0.44 19.02 -20.73
N LEU A 122 -0.18 18.55 -19.65
CA LEU A 122 0.34 17.42 -18.89
C LEU A 122 0.03 16.10 -19.60
N PHE A 123 1.05 15.26 -19.78
CA PHE A 123 0.91 13.93 -20.38
C PHE A 123 1.43 12.81 -19.47
N GLY A 124 0.92 11.60 -19.69
CA GLY A 124 1.39 10.37 -19.03
C GLY A 124 1.28 10.40 -17.51
N GLU A 125 2.30 9.86 -16.83
CA GLU A 125 2.37 9.77 -15.36
C GLU A 125 2.29 11.13 -14.66
N LEU A 126 2.82 12.20 -15.27
CA LEU A 126 2.77 13.52 -14.66
C LEU A 126 1.33 14.06 -14.59
N LYS A 127 0.50 13.77 -15.59
CA LYS A 127 -0.93 14.12 -15.57
C LYS A 127 -1.64 13.41 -14.43
N LEU A 128 -1.33 12.14 -14.20
CA LEU A 128 -1.88 11.38 -13.09
C LEU A 128 -1.40 11.96 -11.75
N ALA A 129 -0.09 12.16 -11.58
CA ALA A 129 0.48 12.65 -10.33
C ALA A 129 0.01 14.07 -9.94
N ALA A 130 -0.36 14.92 -10.92
CA ALA A 130 -0.70 16.33 -10.69
C ALA A 130 -2.18 16.69 -10.80
N GLY A 131 -2.96 15.89 -11.54
CA GLY A 131 -4.34 16.21 -11.87
C GLY A 131 -5.34 15.94 -10.75
N PRO A 132 -6.52 16.59 -10.75
CA PRO A 132 -7.60 16.27 -9.83
C PRO A 132 -8.23 14.91 -10.16
N TYR A 133 -8.74 14.25 -9.12
CA TYR A 133 -9.46 12.99 -9.24
C TYR A 133 -10.89 13.11 -8.72
N LYS A 134 -11.89 12.76 -9.53
CA LYS A 134 -13.29 12.71 -9.10
C LYS A 134 -13.50 11.62 -8.04
N LEU A 135 -14.16 11.96 -6.95
CA LEU A 135 -14.52 11.04 -5.90
C LEU A 135 -15.59 10.06 -6.39
N PRO A 136 -15.39 8.73 -6.25
CA PRO A 136 -16.38 7.70 -6.62
C PRO A 136 -17.77 7.91 -6.01
N LEU A 137 -17.84 8.52 -4.82
CA LEU A 137 -19.08 8.77 -4.08
C LEU A 137 -19.63 10.19 -4.26
N GLY A 138 -19.02 11.00 -5.13
CA GLY A 138 -19.41 12.39 -5.36
C GLY A 138 -19.01 13.35 -4.23
N PHE A 139 -19.75 14.45 -4.10
CA PHE A 139 -19.45 15.52 -3.15
C PHE A 139 -19.45 15.05 -1.70
N THR A 140 -18.42 15.44 -0.94
CA THR A 140 -18.36 15.22 0.50
C THR A 140 -18.11 16.53 1.26
N SER A 141 -18.89 16.77 2.31
CA SER A 141 -18.77 17.97 3.15
C SER A 141 -17.45 18.06 3.91
N ASN A 142 -16.77 16.92 4.12
CA ASN A 142 -15.46 16.85 4.79
C ASN A 142 -14.37 17.54 3.96
N ILE A 143 -14.41 17.37 2.63
CA ILE A 143 -13.47 17.99 1.68
C ILE A 143 -14.05 19.32 1.17
N GLY A 144 -15.38 19.41 1.03
CA GLY A 144 -16.06 20.55 0.41
C GLY A 144 -15.94 20.54 -1.12
N SER A 145 -15.74 19.36 -1.72
CA SER A 145 -15.61 19.14 -3.16
C SER A 145 -16.05 17.71 -3.51
N ASP A 146 -16.32 17.47 -4.81
CA ASP A 146 -16.45 16.14 -5.43
C ASP A 146 -15.13 15.66 -6.06
N GLU A 147 -14.04 16.40 -5.87
CA GLU A 147 -12.69 16.10 -6.35
C GLU A 147 -11.69 16.03 -5.19
N LEU A 148 -10.66 15.20 -5.39
CA LEU A 148 -9.51 15.08 -4.52
C LEU A 148 -8.25 15.44 -5.31
N TYR A 149 -7.41 16.30 -4.73
CA TYR A 149 -6.21 16.83 -5.37
C TYR A 149 -4.96 16.17 -4.78
N PRO A 150 -3.99 15.73 -5.60
CA PRO A 150 -2.68 15.34 -5.13
C PRO A 150 -1.99 16.48 -4.39
N THR A 151 -1.14 16.16 -3.41
CA THR A 151 -0.38 17.16 -2.63
C THR A 151 0.85 17.62 -3.39
N MET A 152 0.66 18.19 -4.57
CA MET A 152 1.62 19.07 -5.19
C MET A 152 1.04 20.45 -5.02
N GLY A 153 1.64 21.29 -4.14
CA GLY A 153 1.12 22.62 -3.76
C GLY A 153 0.72 23.54 -4.92
N PHE A 154 1.04 23.16 -6.15
CA PHE A 154 0.38 23.59 -7.38
C PHE A 154 -1.16 23.60 -7.33
N ALA A 155 -1.81 22.54 -6.83
CA ALA A 155 -3.28 22.49 -6.69
C ALA A 155 -3.81 23.67 -5.87
N CYS A 156 -2.99 24.21 -4.98
CA CYS A 156 -3.31 25.38 -4.18
C CYS A 156 -3.51 26.67 -5.00
N ARG A 157 -2.91 26.75 -6.21
CA ARG A 157 -3.11 27.88 -7.13
C ARG A 157 -4.55 28.00 -7.62
N ASN A 158 -5.33 26.92 -7.55
CA ASN A 158 -6.75 26.92 -7.91
C ASN A 158 -7.63 27.53 -6.82
N PHE A 159 -7.09 27.69 -5.61
CA PHE A 159 -7.82 28.16 -4.43
C PHE A 159 -7.20 29.45 -3.87
N GLN A 160 -6.71 30.31 -4.76
CA GLN A 160 -6.04 31.58 -4.40
C GLN A 160 -6.86 32.44 -3.42
N PRO A 161 -8.18 32.67 -3.61
CA PRO A 161 -8.96 33.46 -2.68
C PRO A 161 -8.93 32.88 -1.26
N GLU A 162 -9.09 31.56 -1.13
CA GLU A 162 -9.05 30.89 0.17
C GLU A 162 -7.66 30.91 0.79
N VAL A 163 -6.59 30.80 -0.01
CA VAL A 163 -5.21 30.90 0.48
C VAL A 163 -4.89 32.32 0.95
N ILE A 164 -5.34 33.35 0.24
CA ILE A 164 -5.22 34.75 0.66
C ILE A 164 -5.95 34.97 1.99
N GLN A 165 -7.17 34.45 2.12
CA GLN A 165 -7.91 34.48 3.37
C GLN A 165 -7.15 33.77 4.50
N TYR A 166 -6.63 32.56 4.24
CA TYR A 166 -5.83 31.81 5.21
C TYR A 166 -4.54 32.55 5.62
N MET A 167 -3.97 33.36 4.72
CA MET A 167 -2.78 34.15 5.01
C MET A 167 -3.08 35.52 5.62
N THR A 168 -4.35 35.83 5.90
CA THR A 168 -4.75 37.03 6.63
C THR A 168 -4.55 36.82 8.14
N TYR A 169 -3.34 37.12 8.63
CA TYR A 169 -3.00 37.14 10.05
C TYR A 169 -1.87 38.14 10.30
N GLU A 170 -1.71 38.54 11.56
CA GLU A 170 -0.62 39.43 11.97
C GLU A 170 0.62 38.60 12.38
N PRO A 171 1.77 38.74 11.69
CA PRO A 171 2.99 38.04 12.07
C PRO A 171 3.43 38.37 13.51
N GLY A 172 3.74 37.34 14.30
CA GLY A 172 4.16 37.44 15.70
C GLY A 172 3.02 37.29 16.71
N ASN A 173 1.77 37.45 16.28
CA ASN A 173 0.56 37.34 17.10
C ASN A 173 0.01 35.91 17.13
N GLU A 174 -1.11 35.72 17.85
CA GLU A 174 -1.82 34.44 17.88
C GLU A 174 -2.39 34.07 16.50
N CYS A 175 -2.35 32.79 16.17
CA CYS A 175 -2.96 32.29 14.94
C CYS A 175 -4.49 32.41 15.01
N PRO A 176 -5.17 32.76 13.90
CA PRO A 176 -6.61 32.65 13.79
C PRO A 176 -7.10 31.23 14.14
N SER A 177 -8.28 31.13 14.76
CA SER A 177 -8.92 29.84 15.07
C SER A 177 -9.66 29.31 13.84
N ASP A 178 -8.91 28.79 12.87
CA ASP A 178 -9.42 28.38 11.57
C ASP A 178 -8.95 26.97 11.15
N ASP A 179 -8.76 26.06 12.10
CA ASP A 179 -8.32 24.68 11.88
C ASP A 179 -9.15 23.93 10.82
N LEU A 180 -10.48 24.11 10.83
CA LEU A 180 -11.36 23.49 9.82
C LEU A 180 -11.09 24.04 8.41
N PHE A 181 -10.79 25.33 8.29
CA PHE A 181 -10.48 25.97 7.02
C PHE A 181 -9.10 25.55 6.52
N ALA A 182 -8.11 25.51 7.42
CA ALA A 182 -6.78 24.96 7.15
C ALA A 182 -6.85 23.51 6.65
N GLN A 183 -7.62 22.67 7.33
CA GLN A 183 -7.81 21.27 6.96
C GLN A 183 -8.46 21.13 5.57
N ARG A 184 -9.47 21.94 5.25
CA ARG A 184 -10.09 21.95 3.92
C ARG A 184 -9.09 22.32 2.82
N LEU A 185 -8.23 23.31 3.06
CA LEU A 185 -7.15 23.65 2.13
C LEU A 185 -6.19 22.48 1.92
N MET A 186 -5.76 21.80 2.98
CA MET A 186 -4.93 20.59 2.87
C MET A 186 -5.59 19.52 2.00
N LEU A 187 -6.88 19.24 2.23
CA LEU A 187 -7.66 18.26 1.46
C LEU A 187 -7.87 18.66 -0.01
N LYS A 188 -7.79 19.96 -0.31
CA LYS A 188 -7.77 20.54 -1.66
C LYS A 188 -6.37 20.54 -2.31
N GLY A 189 -5.37 19.91 -1.68
CA GLY A 189 -3.99 19.81 -2.21
C GLY A 189 -3.08 20.99 -1.85
N CYS A 190 -3.52 21.91 -0.98
CA CYS A 190 -2.66 22.96 -0.40
C CYS A 190 -1.80 22.41 0.75
N GLU A 191 -0.93 21.44 0.46
CA GLU A 191 -0.05 20.85 1.46
C GLU A 191 1.43 20.88 0.99
N PRO A 192 2.37 21.34 1.83
CA PRO A 192 2.16 21.92 3.17
C PRO A 192 1.52 23.31 3.12
N LEU A 193 0.75 23.66 4.17
CA LEU A 193 0.18 24.99 4.31
C LEU A 193 1.25 26.08 4.53
N PRO A 194 1.06 27.31 3.99
CA PRO A 194 2.10 28.34 3.98
C PRO A 194 2.27 29.12 5.31
N ARG A 195 1.30 29.09 6.22
CA ARG A 195 1.31 29.90 7.46
C ARG A 195 2.38 29.40 8.44
N ARG A 196 3.33 30.26 8.82
CA ARG A 196 4.45 29.92 9.72
C ARG A 196 4.81 30.96 10.77
N ARG A 197 4.23 32.17 10.72
CA ARG A 197 4.68 33.32 11.52
C ARG A 197 3.68 33.76 12.59
N CYS A 198 2.75 32.91 13.01
CA CYS A 198 1.88 33.16 14.15
C CYS A 198 2.11 32.09 15.22
N LYS A 199 1.69 32.36 16.45
CA LYS A 199 1.79 31.45 17.58
C LYS A 199 0.47 30.69 17.74
N PRO A 200 0.46 29.35 17.78
CA PRO A 200 -0.76 28.61 18.09
C PRO A 200 -1.36 29.09 19.41
N LYS A 201 -2.68 29.27 19.43
CA LYS A 201 -3.41 29.63 20.65
C LYS A 201 -3.19 28.54 21.71
N SER A 202 -3.03 28.95 22.97
CA SER A 202 -2.89 28.01 24.08
C SER A 202 -4.24 27.69 24.73
N PRO A 203 -4.49 26.44 25.18
CA PRO A 203 -5.69 26.13 25.96
C PRO A 203 -5.75 26.89 27.27
N THR A 204 -6.94 27.32 27.68
CA THR A 204 -7.16 27.94 28.99
C THR A 204 -7.05 26.89 30.09
N ASN A 205 -6.31 27.19 31.17
CA ASN A 205 -6.07 26.27 32.29
C ASN A 205 -5.44 24.93 31.86
N TYR A 206 -4.49 24.98 30.92
CA TYR A 206 -3.76 23.81 30.45
C TYR A 206 -3.18 23.00 31.61
N SER A 207 -3.29 21.69 31.49
CA SER A 207 -2.71 20.74 32.44
C SER A 207 -1.77 19.79 31.69
N GLU A 208 -0.67 19.45 32.33
CA GLU A 208 0.30 18.52 31.76
C GLU A 208 -0.34 17.13 31.54
N PRO A 209 0.05 16.40 30.48
CA PRO A 209 -0.48 15.07 30.21
C PRO A 209 -0.13 14.08 31.32
N ASP A 210 -0.99 13.07 31.49
CA ASP A 210 -0.69 11.96 32.40
C ASP A 210 0.61 11.24 32.00
N PRO A 211 1.39 10.74 32.98
CA PRO A 211 2.66 10.08 32.68
C PRO A 211 2.43 8.74 31.96
N PHE A 212 3.36 8.40 31.07
CA PHE A 212 3.41 7.09 30.44
C PHE A 212 3.73 5.99 31.48
N PRO A 213 3.11 4.78 31.42
CA PRO A 213 2.18 4.30 30.40
C PRO A 213 0.70 4.60 30.70
N SER A 214 0.37 5.26 31.81
CA SER A 214 -1.02 5.48 32.24
C SER A 214 -1.84 6.29 31.22
N SER A 215 -1.19 7.22 30.51
CA SER A 215 -1.80 8.03 29.44
C SER A 215 -2.29 7.24 28.23
N LEU A 216 -1.79 6.02 27.99
CA LEU A 216 -2.19 5.23 26.81
C LEU A 216 -3.69 4.93 26.75
N TRP A 217 -4.34 4.78 27.90
CA TRP A 217 -5.75 4.37 28.01
C TRP A 217 -6.57 5.27 28.92
N LYS A 218 -6.12 6.51 29.12
CA LYS A 218 -6.81 7.52 29.92
C LYS A 218 -7.26 8.66 29.02
N ILE A 219 -8.50 9.12 29.24
CA ILE A 219 -9.02 10.31 28.58
C ILE A 219 -8.31 11.53 29.21
N PRO A 220 -7.65 12.38 28.41
CA PRO A 220 -7.01 13.58 28.92
C PRO A 220 -8.06 14.59 29.44
N PRO A 221 -7.65 15.55 30.28
CA PRO A 221 -8.54 16.59 30.77
C PRO A 221 -9.04 17.50 29.63
N ASP A 222 -10.25 18.03 29.76
CA ASP A 222 -10.83 18.92 28.74
C ASP A 222 -9.99 20.18 28.50
N SER A 223 -9.15 20.60 29.45
CA SER A 223 -8.24 21.74 29.28
C SER A 223 -6.98 21.43 28.46
N SER A 224 -6.81 20.21 27.96
CA SER A 224 -5.64 19.82 27.16
C SER A 224 -5.62 20.40 25.74
N ILE A 225 -6.76 20.90 25.24
CA ILE A 225 -6.91 21.38 23.87
C ILE A 225 -7.84 22.59 23.76
N ILE A 226 -7.92 23.17 22.57
CA ILE A 226 -8.92 24.17 22.20
C ILE A 226 -10.10 23.48 21.52
N TRP A 227 -11.31 23.80 21.97
CA TRP A 227 -12.55 23.18 21.50
C TRP A 227 -13.30 23.99 20.43
N ASP A 228 -12.86 25.22 20.14
CA ASP A 228 -13.51 26.15 19.20
C ASP A 228 -13.87 25.48 17.86
N PRO A 229 -12.99 24.69 17.22
CA PRO A 229 -13.25 24.11 15.89
C PRO A 229 -14.25 22.94 15.86
N TYR A 230 -14.59 22.35 17.01
CA TYR A 230 -15.33 21.07 17.07
C TYR A 230 -16.76 21.26 17.58
N THR A 231 -17.67 20.41 17.11
CA THR A 231 -19.07 20.40 17.58
C THR A 231 -19.16 20.01 19.06
N CYS A 232 -18.39 19.00 19.47
CA CYS A 232 -18.24 18.65 20.89
C CYS A 232 -17.33 19.65 21.60
N LYS A 233 -17.67 20.03 22.83
CA LYS A 233 -16.92 20.98 23.66
C LYS A 233 -16.21 20.37 24.88
N ASN A 234 -16.21 19.04 24.95
CA ASN A 234 -15.49 18.25 25.95
C ASN A 234 -15.36 16.78 25.47
N TYR A 235 -14.49 16.01 26.13
CA TYR A 235 -14.30 14.60 25.81
C TYR A 235 -15.51 13.74 26.17
N THR A 236 -16.29 14.11 27.19
CA THR A 236 -17.53 13.39 27.53
C THR A 236 -18.53 13.38 26.38
N CYS A 237 -18.65 14.48 25.63
CA CYS A 237 -19.45 14.56 24.42
C CYS A 237 -18.91 13.60 23.34
N LEU A 238 -17.59 13.58 23.12
CA LEU A 238 -16.96 12.70 22.13
C LEU A 238 -17.15 11.21 22.47
N VAL A 239 -16.98 10.84 23.74
CA VAL A 239 -17.19 9.47 24.25
C VAL A 239 -18.64 9.03 24.03
N ASN A 240 -19.61 9.92 24.24
CA ASN A 240 -21.03 9.61 24.09
C ASN A 240 -21.56 9.81 22.65
N ARG A 241 -20.73 10.27 21.71
CA ARG A 241 -21.14 10.58 20.33
C ARG A 241 -21.80 9.38 19.63
N GLY A 242 -21.34 8.16 19.91
CA GLY A 242 -21.92 6.94 19.33
C GLY A 242 -23.41 6.71 19.68
N LYS A 243 -23.92 7.36 20.73
CA LYS A 243 -25.33 7.31 21.14
C LYS A 243 -26.21 8.33 20.41
N THR A 244 -25.59 9.28 19.70
CA THR A 244 -26.29 10.36 19.00
C THR A 244 -26.50 10.02 17.53
N LYS A 245 -27.58 10.56 16.94
CA LYS A 245 -27.81 10.44 15.50
C LYS A 245 -26.83 11.35 14.76
N GLY A 246 -26.13 10.80 13.78
CA GLY A 246 -25.18 11.54 12.94
C GLY A 246 -24.29 10.60 12.13
N SER A 247 -23.63 11.17 11.13
CA SER A 247 -22.55 10.52 10.38
C SER A 247 -21.25 11.21 10.78
N TYR A 248 -20.36 10.46 11.43
CA TYR A 248 -19.07 10.93 11.89
C TYR A 248 -18.02 9.94 11.41
N ASP A 249 -16.83 10.44 11.06
CA ASP A 249 -15.69 9.61 10.63
C ASP A 249 -15.40 8.50 11.65
N CYS A 250 -15.52 8.86 12.92
CA CYS A 250 -15.52 7.90 14.00
C CYS A 250 -16.56 8.21 15.08
N LYS A 251 -17.44 7.24 15.37
CA LYS A 251 -18.56 7.40 16.32
C LYS A 251 -18.18 7.13 17.77
N ASP A 252 -17.30 6.19 18.04
CA ASP A 252 -17.03 5.69 19.41
C ASP A 252 -15.56 5.43 19.73
N CYS A 253 -14.61 5.85 18.88
CA CYS A 253 -13.17 5.67 19.13
C CYS A 253 -12.60 6.54 20.26
N PHE A 254 -13.35 7.53 20.75
CA PHE A 254 -12.96 8.26 21.96
C PHE A 254 -13.33 7.47 23.24
N ASP A 255 -14.21 6.47 23.16
CA ASP A 255 -14.49 5.57 24.28
C ASP A 255 -13.37 4.52 24.44
N LEU A 256 -12.31 4.91 25.15
CA LEU A 256 -11.17 4.05 25.46
C LEU A 256 -11.49 2.88 26.40
N ARG A 257 -12.70 2.81 26.97
CA ARG A 257 -13.17 1.68 27.79
C ARG A 257 -14.07 0.72 27.00
N GLY A 258 -14.58 1.16 25.85
CA GLY A 258 -15.41 0.39 24.94
C GLY A 258 -14.60 -0.43 23.94
N ARG A 259 -15.05 -0.45 22.68
CA ARG A 259 -14.49 -1.29 21.60
C ARG A 259 -12.99 -1.12 21.44
N GLU A 260 -12.49 0.11 21.50
CA GLU A 260 -11.07 0.43 21.34
C GLU A 260 -10.16 -0.32 22.33
N LYS A 261 -10.68 -0.63 23.52
CA LYS A 261 -9.92 -1.36 24.53
C LYS A 261 -9.71 -2.83 24.16
N VAL A 262 -10.45 -3.42 23.24
CA VAL A 262 -10.32 -4.86 22.93
C VAL A 262 -9.87 -5.14 21.49
N ARG A 263 -9.74 -4.11 20.65
CA ARG A 263 -9.30 -4.24 19.26
C ARG A 263 -7.93 -4.91 19.16
N TRP A 264 -7.80 -5.79 18.18
CA TRP A 264 -6.60 -6.56 17.83
C TRP A 264 -6.04 -7.46 18.94
N MET A 265 -6.82 -7.74 20.00
CA MET A 265 -6.41 -8.68 21.04
C MET A 265 -6.75 -10.13 20.71
N ILE A 266 -7.74 -10.36 19.86
CA ILE A 266 -8.26 -11.69 19.53
C ILE A 266 -8.22 -11.87 18.01
N ASP A 267 -7.81 -13.05 17.57
CA ASP A 267 -7.92 -13.50 16.19
C ASP A 267 -9.13 -14.43 16.09
N ASN A 268 -10.01 -14.20 15.11
CA ASN A 268 -11.19 -15.05 14.90
C ASN A 268 -11.02 -16.05 13.75
N GLY A 269 -9.81 -16.18 13.21
CA GLY A 269 -9.51 -17.04 12.06
C GLY A 269 -10.06 -16.52 10.73
N ASN A 270 -10.73 -15.37 10.72
CA ASN A 270 -11.35 -14.78 9.54
C ASN A 270 -10.78 -13.38 9.25
N LEU A 271 -11.57 -12.31 9.45
CA LEU A 271 -11.14 -10.94 9.11
C LEU A 271 -10.34 -10.27 10.23
N ASP A 272 -10.44 -10.72 11.48
CA ASP A 272 -9.77 -10.10 12.62
C ASP A 272 -8.45 -10.80 12.92
N TYR A 273 -7.36 -10.04 12.86
CA TYR A 273 -6.03 -10.53 13.22
C TYR A 273 -5.59 -9.93 14.57
N SER A 274 -5.03 -10.77 15.44
CA SER A 274 -4.45 -10.26 16.69
C SER A 274 -3.03 -9.74 16.44
N ILE A 275 -2.65 -8.66 17.13
CA ILE A 275 -1.29 -8.12 17.08
C ILE A 275 -0.27 -9.20 17.42
N ASP A 276 -0.52 -10.01 18.45
CA ASP A 276 0.42 -11.06 18.87
C ASP A 276 0.62 -12.15 17.81
N ASN A 277 -0.41 -12.48 17.03
CA ASN A 277 -0.27 -13.41 15.91
C ASN A 277 0.53 -12.77 14.77
N VAL A 278 0.22 -11.52 14.42
CA VAL A 278 0.92 -10.79 13.33
C VAL A 278 2.40 -10.65 13.65
N LEU A 279 2.75 -10.24 14.87
CA LEU A 279 4.15 -10.07 15.28
C LEU A 279 4.92 -11.41 15.28
N ARG A 280 4.25 -12.53 15.55
CA ARG A 280 4.86 -13.88 15.50
C ARG A 280 5.20 -14.38 14.10
N LEU A 281 4.71 -13.73 13.04
CA LEU A 281 5.10 -14.05 11.66
C LEU A 281 6.54 -13.66 11.35
N LYS A 282 7.13 -12.79 12.16
CA LYS A 282 8.50 -12.31 12.02
C LYS A 282 9.33 -12.72 13.23
N PRO A 283 10.66 -12.80 13.10
CA PRO A 283 11.53 -13.05 14.25
C PRO A 283 11.27 -12.00 15.35
N PRO A 284 11.26 -12.40 16.64
CA PRO A 284 11.01 -11.47 17.74
C PRO A 284 11.93 -10.24 17.67
N GLY A 285 11.35 -9.05 17.85
CA GLY A 285 12.08 -7.78 17.87
C GLY A 285 12.42 -7.20 16.49
N THR A 286 11.99 -7.80 15.37
CA THR A 286 12.26 -7.22 14.03
C THR A 286 11.28 -6.13 13.63
N ILE A 287 10.03 -6.19 14.11
CA ILE A 287 9.04 -5.12 13.93
C ILE A 287 9.21 -4.12 15.08
N ARG A 288 9.65 -2.90 14.77
CA ARG A 288 10.03 -1.89 15.78
C ARG A 288 9.47 -0.51 15.47
N ILE A 289 9.35 -0.18 14.19
CA ILE A 289 8.79 1.09 13.73
C ILE A 289 7.76 0.85 12.63
N GLY A 290 6.66 1.59 12.67
CA GLY A 290 5.64 1.51 11.65
C GLY A 290 4.77 2.75 11.51
N LEU A 291 3.83 2.65 10.59
CA LEU A 291 2.84 3.67 10.29
C LEU A 291 1.44 3.06 10.42
N ASP A 292 0.52 3.81 11.01
CA ASP A 292 -0.91 3.50 11.06
C ASP A 292 -1.67 4.57 10.29
N ILE A 293 -2.13 4.22 9.10
CA ILE A 293 -2.81 5.10 8.18
C ILE A 293 -4.27 5.24 8.64
N GLY A 294 -4.65 6.44 9.05
CA GLY A 294 -6.02 6.70 9.49
C GLY A 294 -6.37 6.07 10.83
N GLY A 295 -5.43 6.06 11.78
CA GLY A 295 -5.58 5.35 13.06
C GLY A 295 -6.57 5.95 14.07
N GLY A 296 -7.39 6.92 13.66
CA GLY A 296 -8.39 7.58 14.50
C GLY A 296 -7.77 8.21 15.74
N THR A 297 -8.09 7.66 16.92
CA THR A 297 -7.55 8.12 18.22
C THR A 297 -6.21 7.49 18.59
N GLY A 298 -5.61 6.66 17.75
CA GLY A 298 -4.28 6.04 17.95
C GLY A 298 -4.30 4.76 18.78
N SER A 299 -5.41 4.02 18.80
CA SER A 299 -5.51 2.80 19.62
C SER A 299 -4.61 1.67 19.13
N PHE A 300 -4.39 1.52 17.83
CA PHE A 300 -3.44 0.55 17.29
C PHE A 300 -2.03 0.90 17.75
N ALA A 301 -1.63 2.18 17.60
CA ALA A 301 -0.35 2.68 18.10
C ALA A 301 -0.19 2.46 19.61
N ALA A 302 -1.23 2.67 20.42
CA ALA A 302 -1.20 2.37 21.85
C ALA A 302 -0.91 0.88 22.13
N ARG A 303 -1.58 -0.02 21.41
CA ARG A 303 -1.39 -1.49 21.53
C ARG A 303 -0.01 -1.96 21.09
N MET A 304 0.52 -1.36 20.04
CA MET A 304 1.88 -1.62 19.57
C MET A 304 2.91 -1.05 20.56
N ARG A 305 2.61 0.09 21.18
CA ARG A 305 3.49 0.72 22.17
C ARG A 305 3.65 -0.09 23.46
N GLU A 306 2.60 -0.80 23.89
CA GLU A 306 2.65 -1.79 24.99
C GLU A 306 3.68 -2.92 24.72
N ARG A 307 4.02 -3.14 23.44
CA ARG A 307 5.02 -4.11 22.97
C ARG A 307 6.33 -3.45 22.56
N ASN A 308 6.55 -2.21 22.98
CA ASN A 308 7.72 -1.38 22.64
C ASN A 308 7.91 -1.11 21.14
N ILE A 309 6.82 -1.09 20.37
CA ILE A 309 6.84 -0.74 18.95
C ILE A 309 6.35 0.71 18.80
N THR A 310 7.12 1.52 18.06
CA THR A 310 6.76 2.91 17.79
C THR A 310 5.95 2.97 16.50
N ILE A 311 4.73 3.48 16.60
CA ILE A 311 3.86 3.70 15.44
C ILE A 311 3.63 5.20 15.31
N VAL A 312 3.89 5.71 14.12
CA VAL A 312 3.38 7.02 13.70
C VAL A 312 1.96 6.82 13.20
N THR A 313 1.00 7.60 13.69
CA THR A 313 -0.41 7.49 13.30
C THR A 313 -0.80 8.69 12.46
N SER A 314 -1.16 8.48 11.19
CA SER A 314 -1.79 9.54 10.42
C SER A 314 -3.27 9.68 10.77
N SER A 315 -3.73 10.90 10.94
CA SER A 315 -5.13 11.18 11.26
C SER A 315 -5.49 12.62 10.87
N MET A 316 -6.74 12.84 10.46
CA MET A 316 -7.31 14.16 10.20
C MET A 316 -8.27 14.53 11.33
N ASN A 317 -8.39 15.82 11.66
CA ASN A 317 -9.24 16.29 12.74
C ASN A 317 -10.73 16.45 12.32
N PHE A 318 -11.34 15.40 11.74
CA PHE A 318 -12.74 15.42 11.27
C PHE A 318 -13.74 15.51 12.43
N ASP A 319 -14.16 16.75 12.76
CA ASP A 319 -15.05 17.07 13.89
C ASP A 319 -14.60 16.43 15.22
N GLY A 320 -13.29 16.28 15.40
CA GLY A 320 -12.69 15.69 16.59
C GLY A 320 -11.20 16.00 16.67
N PRO A 321 -10.64 16.20 17.87
CA PRO A 321 -9.24 16.59 18.08
C PRO A 321 -8.31 15.37 18.04
N PHE A 322 -8.37 14.57 16.97
CA PHE A 322 -7.68 13.28 16.88
C PHE A 322 -6.16 13.41 17.09
N ASN A 323 -5.51 14.35 16.41
CA ASN A 323 -4.06 14.53 16.50
C ASN A 323 -3.61 14.92 17.93
N ASN A 324 -4.31 15.87 18.57
CA ASN A 324 -4.02 16.26 19.95
C ASN A 324 -4.30 15.13 20.95
N PHE A 325 -5.34 14.34 20.70
CA PHE A 325 -5.69 13.19 21.54
C PHE A 325 -4.62 12.11 21.45
N ILE A 326 -4.14 11.77 20.25
CA ILE A 326 -3.01 10.86 20.04
C ILE A 326 -1.77 11.36 20.79
N ALA A 327 -1.41 12.64 20.64
CA ALA A 327 -0.26 13.23 21.35
C ALA A 327 -0.40 13.15 22.87
N SER A 328 -1.59 13.42 23.42
CA SER A 328 -1.86 13.37 24.86
C SER A 328 -1.72 11.97 25.45
N ARG A 329 -1.79 10.92 24.62
CA ARG A 329 -1.53 9.52 25.00
C ARG A 329 -0.04 9.16 24.98
N GLY A 330 0.85 10.10 24.65
CA GLY A 330 2.28 9.85 24.46
C GLY A 330 2.62 9.10 23.17
N LEU A 331 1.77 9.24 22.14
CA LEU A 331 1.92 8.61 20.82
C LEU A 331 2.27 9.67 19.76
N VAL A 332 2.68 9.23 18.56
CA VAL A 332 3.19 10.13 17.51
C VAL A 332 2.10 10.38 16.45
N PRO A 333 1.39 11.52 16.47
CA PRO A 333 0.44 11.88 15.41
C PRO A 333 1.15 12.45 14.17
N LEU A 334 0.53 12.27 13.00
CA LEU A 334 0.92 12.88 11.75
C LEU A 334 -0.32 13.42 11.02
N HIS A 335 -0.46 14.74 10.97
CA HIS A 335 -1.62 15.39 10.36
C HIS A 335 -1.41 15.56 8.85
N ILE A 336 -1.70 14.51 8.08
CA ILE A 336 -1.58 14.48 6.61
C ILE A 336 -2.80 13.80 5.98
N SER A 337 -3.17 14.23 4.77
CA SER A 337 -4.22 13.57 3.97
C SER A 337 -3.74 12.24 3.37
N ILE A 338 -4.66 11.35 3.01
CA ILE A 338 -4.35 10.11 2.28
C ILE A 338 -3.82 10.37 0.86
N ALA A 339 -4.11 11.54 0.29
CA ALA A 339 -3.58 11.97 -1.01
C ALA A 339 -2.09 12.35 -0.94
N HIS A 340 -1.51 12.45 0.25
CA HIS A 340 -0.12 12.84 0.44
C HIS A 340 0.81 11.65 0.25
N ARG A 341 1.89 11.83 -0.52
CA ARG A 341 3.00 10.87 -0.55
C ARG A 341 3.63 10.78 0.83
N LEU A 342 3.57 9.64 1.49
CA LEU A 342 4.05 9.35 2.83
C LEU A 342 5.43 9.99 3.08
N PRO A 343 5.56 10.88 4.08
CA PRO A 343 6.76 11.67 4.34
C PRO A 343 7.84 10.87 5.08
N PHE A 344 8.05 9.63 4.65
CA PHE A 344 9.08 8.72 5.12
C PHE A 344 10.06 8.42 4.00
N GLY A 345 11.33 8.17 4.36
CA GLY A 345 12.31 7.65 3.41
C GLY A 345 11.92 6.27 2.88
N ASP A 346 12.56 5.86 1.79
CA ASP A 346 12.34 4.55 1.19
C ASP A 346 12.89 3.46 2.12
N GLY A 347 12.14 2.38 2.35
CA GLY A 347 12.59 1.25 3.14
C GLY A 347 12.93 1.57 4.60
N VAL A 348 12.12 2.38 5.29
CA VAL A 348 12.38 2.79 6.69
C VAL A 348 11.38 2.24 7.71
N LEU A 349 10.31 1.60 7.27
CA LEU A 349 9.28 1.04 8.15
C LEU A 349 9.28 -0.49 8.13
N ASP A 350 8.99 -1.09 9.28
CA ASP A 350 8.88 -2.54 9.42
C ASP A 350 7.44 -3.01 9.22
N ILE A 351 6.46 -2.15 9.56
CA ILE A 351 5.04 -2.43 9.40
C ILE A 351 4.28 -1.17 8.97
N VAL A 352 3.31 -1.34 8.07
CA VAL A 352 2.28 -0.34 7.79
C VAL A 352 0.94 -0.99 8.07
N HIS A 353 0.08 -0.32 8.82
CA HIS A 353 -1.27 -0.74 9.12
C HIS A 353 -2.26 0.27 8.55
N SER A 354 -3.41 -0.20 8.08
CA SER A 354 -4.53 0.65 7.69
C SER A 354 -5.82 -0.07 8.01
N MET A 355 -6.72 0.58 8.75
CA MET A 355 -8.07 0.07 9.00
C MET A 355 -9.13 1.06 8.55
N HIS A 356 -10.07 0.59 7.72
CA HIS A 356 -11.23 1.32 7.19
C HIS A 356 -10.97 2.57 6.33
N VAL A 357 -9.81 3.22 6.43
CA VAL A 357 -9.51 4.43 5.65
C VAL A 357 -9.25 4.10 4.19
N LEU A 358 -8.36 3.14 3.90
CA LEU A 358 -8.23 2.61 2.54
C LEU A 358 -9.46 1.78 2.20
N SER A 359 -10.26 2.26 1.25
CA SER A 359 -11.46 1.57 0.73
C SER A 359 -11.94 2.22 -0.57
N ASN A 360 -13.05 1.74 -1.11
CA ASN A 360 -13.57 2.12 -2.42
C ASN A 360 -14.09 3.58 -2.57
N TRP A 361 -14.01 4.42 -1.53
CA TRP A 361 -14.28 5.85 -1.68
C TRP A 361 -13.08 6.59 -2.29
N ILE A 362 -11.89 5.99 -2.30
CA ILE A 362 -10.69 6.56 -2.92
C ILE A 362 -10.72 6.24 -4.42
N PRO A 363 -10.44 7.21 -5.31
CA PRO A 363 -10.28 6.95 -6.74
C PRO A 363 -9.22 5.87 -7.00
N ASP A 364 -9.49 4.92 -7.90
CA ASP A 364 -8.66 3.72 -8.09
C ASP A 364 -7.17 4.04 -8.37
N THR A 365 -6.88 5.03 -9.22
CA THR A 365 -5.49 5.46 -9.50
C THR A 365 -4.79 6.00 -8.24
N MET A 366 -5.50 6.77 -7.41
CA MET A 366 -4.92 7.32 -6.19
C MET A 366 -4.72 6.24 -5.12
N LEU A 367 -5.62 5.25 -5.04
CA LEU A 367 -5.41 4.08 -4.21
C LEU A 367 -4.18 3.29 -4.67
N GLU A 368 -4.01 3.09 -5.98
CA GLU A 368 -2.81 2.44 -6.54
C GLU A 368 -1.53 3.20 -6.16
N PHE A 369 -1.52 4.54 -6.26
CA PHE A 369 -0.41 5.35 -5.77
C PHE A 369 -0.13 5.17 -4.29
N ALA A 370 -1.16 5.15 -3.44
CA ALA A 370 -1.00 4.90 -2.02
C ALA A 370 -0.39 3.51 -1.75
N LEU A 371 -0.77 2.48 -2.50
CA LEU A 371 -0.22 1.13 -2.35
C LEU A 371 1.26 1.04 -2.78
N TYR A 372 1.65 1.68 -3.89
CA TYR A 372 3.05 1.80 -4.27
C TYR A 372 3.87 2.55 -3.22
N ASP A 373 3.27 3.57 -2.60
CA ASP A 373 3.94 4.37 -1.60
C ASP A 373 4.13 3.60 -0.27
N ILE A 374 3.14 2.78 0.11
CA ILE A 374 3.26 1.81 1.21
C ILE A 374 4.38 0.80 0.91
N TYR A 375 4.42 0.26 -0.32
CA TYR A 375 5.48 -0.65 -0.75
C TYR A 375 6.86 0.02 -0.68
N ARG A 376 6.95 1.30 -1.07
CA ARG A 376 8.19 2.09 -1.03
C ARG A 376 8.71 2.26 0.39
N VAL A 377 7.88 2.67 1.34
CA VAL A 377 8.33 2.97 2.73
C VAL A 377 8.65 1.71 3.54
N LEU A 378 8.10 0.55 3.18
CA LEU A 378 8.41 -0.72 3.82
C LEU A 378 9.82 -1.21 3.48
N ARG A 379 10.54 -1.72 4.48
CA ARG A 379 11.80 -2.47 4.32
C ARG A 379 11.57 -3.78 3.57
N PRO A 380 12.60 -4.37 2.94
CA PRO A 380 12.54 -5.77 2.54
C PRO A 380 12.09 -6.65 3.72
N GLY A 381 11.08 -7.48 3.51
CA GLY A 381 10.44 -8.28 4.56
C GLY A 381 9.50 -7.51 5.50
N GLY A 382 9.27 -6.22 5.27
CA GLY A 382 8.29 -5.42 5.98
C GLY A 382 6.86 -5.86 5.65
N VAL A 383 5.93 -5.63 6.58
CA VAL A 383 4.55 -6.12 6.48
C VAL A 383 3.57 -4.96 6.28
N PHE A 384 2.77 -5.03 5.23
CA PHE A 384 1.55 -4.26 5.12
C PHE A 384 0.39 -5.07 5.69
N TRP A 385 -0.22 -4.58 6.76
CA TRP A 385 -1.44 -5.09 7.36
C TRP A 385 -2.62 -4.24 6.89
N LEU A 386 -3.39 -4.79 5.96
CA LEU A 386 -4.66 -4.23 5.52
C LEU A 386 -5.78 -4.82 6.37
N ASP A 387 -6.50 -4.00 7.11
CA ASP A 387 -7.52 -4.43 8.05
C ASP A 387 -8.91 -3.93 7.63
N HIS A 388 -9.83 -4.85 7.30
CA HIS A 388 -11.19 -4.54 6.89
C HIS A 388 -11.30 -3.46 5.79
N PHE A 389 -10.55 -3.63 4.71
CA PHE A 389 -10.73 -2.84 3.48
C PHE A 389 -12.10 -3.10 2.88
N PHE A 390 -12.88 -2.04 2.64
CA PHE A 390 -14.25 -2.14 2.13
C PHE A 390 -14.32 -1.96 0.61
N CYS A 391 -15.10 -2.83 -0.05
CA CYS A 391 -15.47 -2.69 -1.46
C CYS A 391 -16.81 -3.33 -1.80
N LEU A 392 -17.35 -3.02 -2.98
CA LEU A 392 -18.48 -3.74 -3.54
C LEU A 392 -18.01 -5.07 -4.16
N GLY A 393 -18.88 -6.09 -4.17
CA GLY A 393 -18.51 -7.44 -4.60
C GLY A 393 -18.06 -7.53 -6.05
N GLY A 394 -18.60 -6.68 -6.95
CA GLY A 394 -18.11 -6.59 -8.33
C GLY A 394 -16.68 -6.03 -8.43
N GLN A 395 -16.28 -5.17 -7.50
CA GLN A 395 -14.96 -4.54 -7.48
C GLN A 395 -13.88 -5.46 -6.87
N LEU A 396 -14.27 -6.40 -6.00
CA LEU A 396 -13.34 -7.29 -5.29
C LEU A 396 -12.38 -8.00 -6.27
N ASN A 397 -12.93 -8.82 -7.16
CA ASN A 397 -12.12 -9.58 -8.13
C ASN A 397 -11.85 -8.80 -9.42
N GLY A 398 -12.71 -7.84 -9.79
CA GLY A 398 -12.58 -7.08 -11.03
C GLY A 398 -11.58 -5.92 -10.95
N THR A 399 -11.36 -5.36 -9.75
CA THR A 399 -10.57 -4.14 -9.57
C THR A 399 -9.48 -4.34 -8.51
N TYR A 400 -9.85 -4.68 -7.28
CA TYR A 400 -8.93 -4.58 -6.15
C TYR A 400 -7.94 -5.74 -6.05
N VAL A 401 -8.38 -7.00 -6.22
CA VAL A 401 -7.45 -8.15 -6.22
C VAL A 401 -6.34 -7.98 -7.28
N PRO A 402 -6.65 -7.68 -8.57
CA PRO A 402 -5.63 -7.39 -9.57
C PRO A 402 -4.72 -6.22 -9.21
N MET A 403 -5.28 -5.15 -8.63
CA MET A 403 -4.50 -3.99 -8.19
C MET A 403 -3.48 -4.39 -7.12
N PHE A 404 -3.87 -5.13 -6.08
CA PHE A 404 -2.94 -5.61 -5.05
C PHE A 404 -1.87 -6.54 -5.61
N ASP A 405 -2.24 -7.42 -6.56
CA ASP A 405 -1.29 -8.35 -7.20
C ASP A 405 -0.22 -7.61 -8.01
N LYS A 406 -0.57 -6.50 -8.66
CA LYS A 406 0.34 -5.68 -9.47
C LYS A 406 1.46 -5.02 -8.65
N ILE A 407 1.21 -4.69 -7.37
CA ILE A 407 2.19 -3.98 -6.52
C ILE A 407 3.41 -4.83 -6.19
N GLY A 408 3.28 -6.16 -6.19
CA GLY A 408 4.40 -7.09 -5.97
C GLY A 408 4.59 -7.53 -4.51
N PHE A 409 3.60 -7.36 -3.64
CA PHE A 409 3.63 -7.96 -2.31
C PHE A 409 3.45 -9.48 -2.36
N LYS A 410 4.11 -10.19 -1.45
CA LYS A 410 3.83 -11.60 -1.15
C LYS A 410 2.68 -11.72 -0.15
N LYS A 411 1.61 -12.44 -0.49
CA LYS A 411 0.49 -12.69 0.43
C LYS A 411 0.90 -13.68 1.52
N LEU A 412 0.93 -13.24 2.78
CA LEU A 412 1.10 -14.12 3.95
C LEU A 412 -0.24 -14.65 4.46
N LYS A 413 -1.25 -13.77 4.48
CA LYS A 413 -2.63 -14.10 4.87
C LYS A 413 -3.58 -13.24 4.05
N TRP A 414 -4.70 -13.81 3.61
CA TRP A 414 -5.74 -13.12 2.86
C TRP A 414 -7.10 -13.70 3.22
N ASN A 415 -7.97 -12.88 3.77
CA ASN A 415 -9.34 -13.25 4.11
C ASN A 415 -10.29 -12.23 3.50
N ALA A 416 -11.36 -12.71 2.86
CA ALA A 416 -12.44 -11.89 2.36
C ALA A 416 -13.77 -12.40 2.94
N GLY A 417 -14.59 -11.49 3.45
CA GLY A 417 -15.86 -11.80 4.09
C GLY A 417 -16.94 -10.81 3.69
N ARG A 418 -18.18 -11.28 3.60
CA ARG A 418 -19.32 -10.39 3.33
C ARG A 418 -19.55 -9.46 4.51
N LYS A 419 -19.80 -8.20 4.21
CA LYS A 419 -20.24 -7.19 5.16
C LYS A 419 -21.78 -7.26 5.26
N LEU A 420 -22.27 -7.61 6.45
CA LEU A 420 -23.68 -7.99 6.67
C LEU A 420 -24.51 -6.96 7.44
N ASP A 421 -23.87 -5.92 7.98
CA ASP A 421 -24.49 -4.86 8.79
C ASP A 421 -25.57 -4.04 8.05
N ARG A 422 -25.53 -4.01 6.72
CA ARG A 422 -26.47 -3.24 5.87
C ARG A 422 -27.37 -4.10 4.97
N GLY A 423 -27.39 -5.41 5.18
CA GLY A 423 -28.18 -6.36 4.39
C GLY A 423 -27.36 -7.11 3.33
N LEU A 424 -27.72 -8.37 3.09
CA LEU A 424 -27.05 -9.28 2.16
C LEU A 424 -27.11 -8.82 0.70
N GLU A 425 -28.17 -8.09 0.35
CA GLU A 425 -28.48 -7.59 -0.99
C GLU A 425 -27.51 -6.51 -1.47
N LYS A 426 -26.82 -5.82 -0.55
CA LYS A 426 -25.86 -4.77 -0.90
C LYS A 426 -24.57 -5.31 -1.52
N ASN A 427 -24.32 -6.62 -1.38
CA ASN A 427 -23.12 -7.29 -1.88
C ASN A 427 -21.83 -6.54 -1.51
N GLU A 428 -21.75 -6.10 -0.26
CA GLU A 428 -20.61 -5.40 0.32
C GLU A 428 -19.61 -6.41 0.92
N TRP A 429 -18.32 -6.14 0.81
CA TRP A 429 -17.25 -7.04 1.24
C TRP A 429 -16.19 -6.31 2.06
N TYR A 430 -15.60 -7.04 3.00
CA TYR A 430 -14.37 -6.69 3.68
C TYR A 430 -13.24 -7.62 3.25
N ILE A 431 -12.05 -7.05 3.12
CA ILE A 431 -10.79 -7.77 2.92
C ILE A 431 -9.87 -7.44 4.10
N SER A 432 -9.32 -8.47 4.73
CA SER A 432 -8.19 -8.35 5.65
C SER A 432 -7.02 -9.15 5.08
N ALA A 433 -5.82 -8.57 5.08
CA ALA A 433 -4.65 -9.19 4.51
C ALA A 433 -3.36 -8.80 5.23
N LEU A 434 -2.41 -9.74 5.24
CA LEU A 434 -1.03 -9.52 5.62
C LEU A 434 -0.18 -9.73 4.38
N LEU A 435 0.45 -8.66 3.92
CA LEU A 435 1.18 -8.56 2.66
C LEU A 435 2.64 -8.24 2.99
N GLU A 436 3.57 -9.11 2.62
CA GLU A 436 5.00 -8.94 2.89
C GLU A 436 5.72 -8.38 1.67
N LYS A 437 6.54 -7.36 1.85
CA LYS A 437 7.47 -6.91 0.82
C LYS A 437 8.54 -7.98 0.61
N PRO A 438 8.79 -8.46 -0.62
CA PRO A 438 9.85 -9.42 -0.89
C PRO A 438 11.22 -8.97 -0.36
N MET A 439 12.06 -9.96 0.00
CA MET A 439 13.42 -9.70 0.49
C MET A 439 14.42 -9.35 -0.64
N ASN A 440 14.07 -9.67 -1.89
CA ASN A 440 14.96 -9.64 -3.05
C ASN A 440 14.49 -8.64 -4.10
#